data_AF-A0A1B8NV39-F1
#
_entry.id   AF-A0A1B8NV39-F1
#
_cell.length_a   1.000
_cell.length_b   1.000
_cell.length_c   1.000
_cell.angle_alpha   90.00
_cell.angle_beta   90.00
_cell.angle_gamma   90.00
#
_symmetry.space_group_name_H-M   'P 1'
#
loop_
_entity.id
_entity.type
_entity.pdbx_description
1 polymer ?
#
loop_
_entity_poly.entity_id
_entity_poly.type
_entity_poly.pdbx_seq_one_letter_code
_entity_poly.pdbx_strand_id
1 'polypeptide(L)'
;MMTDSLLITGITLGYLLVVLAVGLRARRGQGSSLEGYVAGGRHIGLLVLFFILGAEIFSAFAFLGAPGWAYSKGAPALYIIAYLALAVIVWWLIAPYISRLGRRHGFLTQAEFLTACYPTRGNLLGLFIGIVSVLAMIPYLTIQIAGAGMLFEAATSGTIPFWLGSLLACGVVAAYVYASGLQGIGWTNLLQGVMMVVVAWFLGLATADQFFGGVGEMFREIQREAPEYLTMPGPAAWDGAPSPRPSWSAPWAA
;
A
#
# COMPACT_ATOMS: atom_id res chain seq x y z
N MET A 1 -25.14 -6.94 -17.05
CA MET A 1 -23.79 -7.04 -17.63
C MET A 1 -23.28 -5.70 -18.19
N MET A 2 -23.84 -5.14 -19.28
CA MET A 2 -23.33 -3.85 -19.82
C MET A 2 -23.55 -2.66 -18.86
N THR A 3 -24.69 -2.60 -18.18
CA THR A 3 -24.99 -1.56 -17.17
C THR A 3 -24.05 -1.64 -15.97
N ASP A 4 -23.73 -2.86 -15.51
CA ASP A 4 -22.85 -3.08 -14.36
C ASP A 4 -21.40 -2.69 -14.69
N SER A 5 -20.91 -3.06 -15.88
CA SER A 5 -19.58 -2.68 -16.34
C SER A 5 -19.44 -1.16 -16.53
N LEU A 6 -20.46 -0.49 -17.08
CA LEU A 6 -20.49 0.97 -17.19
C LEU A 6 -20.49 1.65 -15.82
N LEU A 7 -21.24 1.12 -14.86
CA LEU A 7 -21.28 1.63 -13.50
C LEU A 7 -19.93 1.48 -12.80
N ILE A 8 -19.30 0.30 -12.89
CA ILE A 8 -17.98 0.07 -12.28
C ILE A 8 -16.92 0.96 -12.92
N THR A 9 -16.93 1.08 -14.25
CA THR A 9 -16.04 1.97 -14.99
C THR A 9 -16.26 3.43 -14.58
N GLY A 10 -17.50 3.87 -14.44
CA GLY A 10 -17.86 5.21 -13.97
C GLY A 10 -17.37 5.50 -12.55
N ILE A 11 -17.56 4.57 -11.61
CA ILE A 11 -17.05 4.69 -10.24
C ILE A 11 -15.52 4.79 -10.24
N THR A 12 -14.87 3.96 -11.06
CA THR A 12 -13.40 3.90 -11.17
C THR A 12 -12.81 5.22 -11.69
N LEU A 13 -13.36 5.74 -12.78
CA LEU A 13 -12.95 7.03 -13.34
C LEU A 13 -13.29 8.19 -12.39
N GLY A 14 -14.46 8.14 -11.75
CA GLY A 14 -14.87 9.10 -10.73
C GLY A 14 -13.88 9.16 -9.56
N TYR A 15 -13.46 8.00 -9.07
CA TYR A 15 -12.43 7.88 -8.03
C TYR A 15 -11.10 8.52 -8.47
N LEU A 16 -10.62 8.22 -9.67
CA LEU A 16 -9.39 8.84 -10.20
C LEU A 16 -9.49 10.36 -10.29
N LEU A 17 -10.64 10.89 -10.73
CA LEU A 17 -10.89 12.33 -10.79
C LEU A 17 -10.91 12.97 -9.39
N VAL A 18 -11.52 12.32 -8.40
CA VAL A 18 -11.53 12.80 -7.01
C VAL A 18 -10.11 12.83 -6.45
N VAL A 19 -9.33 11.76 -6.62
CA VAL A 19 -7.93 11.71 -6.16
C VAL A 19 -7.10 12.80 -6.83
N LEU A 20 -7.23 12.96 -8.15
CA LEU A 20 -6.56 14.02 -8.89
C LEU A 20 -6.94 15.42 -8.37
N ALA A 21 -8.23 15.68 -8.17
CA ALA A 21 -8.71 16.97 -7.68
C ALA A 21 -8.19 17.29 -6.27
N VAL A 22 -8.21 16.30 -5.37
CA VAL A 22 -7.67 16.44 -4.01
C VAL A 22 -6.16 16.72 -4.06
N GLY A 23 -5.42 15.92 -4.82
CA GLY A 23 -3.97 16.08 -4.97
C GLY A 23 -3.60 17.44 -5.55
N LEU A 24 -4.27 17.91 -6.60
CA LEU A 24 -4.01 19.23 -7.22
C LEU A 24 -4.40 20.39 -6.29
N ARG A 25 -5.46 20.26 -5.49
CA ARG A 25 -5.93 21.32 -4.58
C ARG A 25 -5.04 21.47 -3.34
N ALA A 26 -4.32 20.41 -2.96
CA ALA A 26 -3.38 20.41 -1.83
C ALA A 26 -2.17 21.34 -2.01
N ARG A 27 -1.94 21.88 -3.22
CA ARG A 27 -0.89 22.87 -3.49
C ARG A 27 -1.08 24.20 -2.75
N ARG A 28 -2.32 24.54 -2.37
CA ARG A 28 -2.66 25.86 -1.81
C ARG A 28 -1.88 26.13 -0.51
N GLY A 29 -1.04 27.15 -0.53
CA GLY A 29 -0.28 27.63 0.63
C GLY A 29 1.19 27.21 0.68
N GLN A 30 1.71 26.46 -0.30
CA GLN A 30 3.14 26.15 -0.38
C GLN A 30 3.92 27.25 -1.13
N GLY A 31 5.01 27.71 -0.52
CA GLY A 31 6.05 28.45 -1.24
C GLY A 31 6.75 27.56 -2.26
N SER A 32 7.35 28.15 -3.30
CA SER A 32 8.05 27.44 -4.38
C SER A 32 9.43 26.89 -3.97
N SER A 33 9.57 26.41 -2.73
CA SER A 33 10.85 25.90 -2.20
C SER A 33 10.96 24.38 -2.33
N LEU A 34 12.20 23.90 -2.47
CA LEU A 34 12.50 22.47 -2.51
C LEU A 34 12.07 21.76 -1.22
N GLU A 35 12.26 22.40 -0.06
CA GLU A 35 11.80 21.88 1.23
C GLU A 35 10.27 21.80 1.31
N GLY A 36 9.56 22.77 0.72
CA GLY A 36 8.11 22.72 0.59
C GLY A 36 7.67 21.49 -0.21
N TYR A 37 8.29 21.29 -1.37
CA TYR A 37 7.96 20.19 -2.28
C TYR A 37 8.29 18.81 -1.69
N VAL A 38 9.50 18.64 -1.14
CA VAL A 38 10.02 17.32 -0.69
C VAL A 38 9.61 16.99 0.74
N ALA A 39 9.59 17.98 1.64
CA ALA A 39 9.36 17.78 3.07
C ALA A 39 8.06 18.41 3.58
N GLY A 40 7.21 18.95 2.69
CA GLY A 40 5.93 19.57 3.05
C GLY A 40 6.09 20.77 3.96
N GLY A 41 7.26 21.44 3.93
CA GLY A 41 7.63 22.51 4.85
C GLY A 41 7.79 22.06 6.30
N ARG A 42 7.85 20.75 6.58
CA ARG A 42 8.02 20.15 7.92
C ARG A 42 6.89 20.49 8.93
N HIS A 43 5.73 20.88 8.43
CA HIS A 43 4.54 21.23 9.23
C HIS A 43 3.34 20.30 8.95
N ILE A 44 3.60 19.05 8.59
CA ILE A 44 2.54 18.07 8.31
C ILE A 44 1.86 17.66 9.62
N GLY A 45 0.53 17.80 9.67
CA GLY A 45 -0.27 17.38 10.83
C GLY A 45 -0.23 15.87 11.06
N LEU A 46 -0.43 15.46 12.31
CA LEU A 46 -0.30 14.06 12.74
C LEU A 46 -1.10 13.06 11.90
N LEU A 47 -2.36 13.37 11.60
CA LEU A 47 -3.23 12.48 10.81
C LEU A 47 -2.71 12.30 9.38
N VAL A 48 -2.35 13.40 8.72
CA VAL A 48 -1.79 13.34 7.36
C VAL A 48 -0.47 12.58 7.37
N LEU A 49 0.40 12.83 8.35
CA LEU A 49 1.66 12.09 8.50
C LEU A 49 1.44 10.60 8.74
N PHE A 50 0.45 10.23 9.57
CA PHE A 50 0.09 8.83 9.81
C PHE A 50 -0.28 8.12 8.51
N PHE A 51 -1.09 8.75 7.65
CA PHE A 51 -1.47 8.16 6.37
C PHE A 51 -0.38 8.22 5.32
N ILE A 52 0.52 9.21 5.35
CA ILE A 52 1.74 9.18 4.53
C ILE A 52 2.56 7.93 4.88
N LEU A 53 2.87 7.74 6.17
CA LEU A 53 3.65 6.59 6.63
C LEU A 53 2.92 5.26 6.41
N GLY A 54 1.60 5.25 6.61
CA GLY A 54 0.76 4.08 6.39
C GLY A 54 0.69 3.66 4.92
N ALA A 55 0.63 4.61 3.99
CA ALA A 55 0.61 4.31 2.56
C ALA A 55 1.93 3.68 2.06
N GLU A 56 3.06 3.98 2.69
CA GLU A 56 4.34 3.30 2.39
C GLU A 56 4.31 1.81 2.78
N ILE A 57 3.52 1.47 3.81
CA ILE A 57 3.34 0.10 4.31
C ILE A 57 2.27 -0.64 3.51
N PHE A 58 1.12 0.00 3.29
CA PHE A 58 -0.05 -0.60 2.68
C PHE A 58 -0.08 -0.33 1.18
N SER A 59 0.32 -1.35 0.41
CA SER A 59 0.48 -1.28 -1.04
C SER A 59 -0.51 -2.17 -1.78
N ALA A 60 -0.31 -2.39 -3.09
CA ALA A 60 -1.05 -3.40 -3.84
C ALA A 60 -0.97 -4.79 -3.17
N PHE A 61 0.11 -5.07 -2.45
CA PHE A 61 0.25 -6.27 -1.63
C PHE A 61 -0.86 -6.42 -0.58
N ALA A 62 -1.31 -5.35 0.05
CA ALA A 62 -2.31 -5.43 1.12
C ALA A 62 -3.68 -5.95 0.62
N PHE A 63 -4.02 -5.72 -0.65
CA PHE A 63 -5.32 -6.10 -1.22
C PHE A 63 -5.25 -7.29 -2.18
N LEU A 64 -4.16 -7.47 -2.91
CA LEU A 64 -3.99 -8.60 -3.83
C LEU A 64 -3.15 -9.72 -3.19
N GLY A 65 -2.06 -9.36 -2.52
CA GLY A 65 -1.09 -10.30 -1.98
C GLY A 65 -1.52 -10.95 -0.67
N ALA A 66 -1.82 -10.15 0.35
CA ALA A 66 -2.11 -10.63 1.69
C ALA A 66 -3.38 -11.51 1.75
N PRO A 67 -4.53 -11.13 1.15
CA PRO A 67 -5.70 -12.01 1.10
C PRO A 67 -5.45 -13.27 0.27
N GLY A 68 -4.72 -13.16 -0.85
CA GLY A 68 -4.34 -14.33 -1.65
C GLY A 68 -3.42 -15.29 -0.89
N TRP A 69 -2.54 -14.76 -0.04
CA TRP A 69 -1.69 -15.56 0.82
C TRP A 69 -2.48 -16.24 1.94
N ALA A 70 -3.41 -15.51 2.58
CA ALA A 70 -4.34 -16.07 3.56
C ALA A 70 -5.21 -17.17 2.93
N TYR A 71 -5.72 -16.97 1.72
CA TYR A 71 -6.50 -17.96 0.99
C TYR A 71 -5.70 -19.21 0.60
N SER A 72 -4.39 -19.08 0.34
CA SER A 72 -3.56 -20.20 -0.12
C SER A 72 -2.83 -20.96 0.99
N LYS A 73 -2.64 -20.31 2.16
CA LYS A 73 -1.82 -20.84 3.26
C LYS A 73 -2.51 -20.81 4.62
N GLY A 74 -3.56 -20.00 4.85
CA GLY A 74 -4.21 -19.85 6.15
C GLY A 74 -3.38 -19.05 7.16
N ALA A 75 -3.32 -19.52 8.40
CA ALA A 75 -2.68 -18.90 9.57
C ALA A 75 -1.24 -18.41 9.36
N PRO A 76 -0.36 -19.04 8.55
CA PRO A 76 0.91 -18.45 8.11
C PRO A 76 0.86 -17.00 7.66
N ALA A 77 -0.23 -16.58 7.02
CA ALA A 77 -0.39 -15.21 6.56
C ALA A 77 -0.42 -14.20 7.73
N LEU A 78 -0.74 -14.64 8.96
CA LEU A 78 -0.65 -13.80 10.17
C LEU A 78 0.77 -13.37 10.50
N TYR A 79 1.80 -14.01 9.91
CA TYR A 79 3.18 -13.53 9.97
C TYR A 79 3.31 -12.07 9.49
N ILE A 80 2.42 -11.61 8.59
CA ILE A 80 2.34 -10.20 8.17
C ILE A 80 2.22 -9.27 9.37
N ILE A 81 1.37 -9.61 10.32
CA ILE A 81 1.12 -8.78 11.51
C ILE A 81 2.38 -8.72 12.37
N ALA A 82 3.08 -9.84 12.54
CA ALA A 82 4.26 -9.93 13.38
C ALA A 82 5.42 -9.05 12.87
N TYR A 83 5.81 -9.21 11.60
CA TYR A 83 6.92 -8.41 11.07
C TYR A 83 6.54 -6.94 10.90
N LEU A 84 5.27 -6.63 10.62
CA LEU A 84 4.82 -5.26 10.49
C LEU A 84 4.82 -4.53 11.84
N ALA A 85 4.35 -5.19 12.91
CA ALA A 85 4.44 -4.65 14.26
C ALA A 85 5.90 -4.37 14.65
N LEU A 86 6.82 -5.30 14.35
CA LEU A 86 8.24 -5.10 14.59
C LEU A 86 8.81 -3.90 13.81
N ALA A 87 8.47 -3.77 12.53
CA ALA A 87 8.91 -2.65 11.70
C ALA A 87 8.44 -1.30 12.27
N VAL A 88 7.18 -1.21 12.73
CA VAL A 88 6.64 0.01 13.36
C VAL A 88 7.37 0.34 14.66
N ILE A 89 7.72 -0.65 15.49
CA ILE A 89 8.49 -0.43 16.72
C ILE A 89 9.86 0.14 16.40
N VAL A 90 10.58 -0.45 15.44
CA VAL A 90 11.89 0.02 15.01
C VAL A 90 11.78 1.45 14.48
N TRP A 91 10.79 1.73 13.65
CA TRP A 91 10.53 3.05 13.10
C TRP A 91 10.26 4.08 14.20
N TRP A 92 9.44 3.74 15.19
CA TRP A 92 9.11 4.61 16.31
C TRP A 92 10.35 4.99 17.15
N LEU A 93 11.33 4.08 17.26
CA LEU A 93 12.60 4.36 17.94
C LEU A 93 13.51 5.30 17.13
N ILE A 94 13.67 5.05 15.83
CA ILE A 94 14.68 5.75 15.01
C ILE A 94 14.16 7.05 14.37
N ALA A 95 12.89 7.08 13.95
CA ALA A 95 12.35 8.17 13.15
C ALA A 95 12.33 9.53 13.88
N PRO A 96 11.98 9.63 15.18
CA PRO A 96 12.03 10.91 15.89
C PRO A 96 13.45 11.48 16.00
N TYR A 97 14.46 10.62 16.09
CA TYR A 97 15.86 11.03 16.11
C TYR A 97 16.29 11.60 14.75
N ILE A 98 16.06 10.85 13.67
CA ILE A 98 16.40 11.27 12.30
C ILE A 98 15.62 12.55 11.94
N SER A 99 14.34 12.64 12.30
CA SER A 99 13.49 13.81 12.04
C SER A 99 14.01 15.08 12.72
N ARG A 100 14.54 14.97 13.95
CA ARG A 100 15.17 16.10 14.66
C ARG A 100 16.47 16.54 13.98
N LEU A 101 17.30 15.60 13.54
CA LEU A 101 18.54 15.92 12.82
C LEU A 101 18.26 16.54 11.45
N GLY A 102 17.29 16.01 10.72
CA GLY A 102 16.83 16.61 9.45
C GLY A 102 16.37 18.05 9.63
N ARG A 103 15.58 18.35 10.66
CA ARG A 103 15.19 19.73 11.01
C ARG A 103 16.39 20.62 11.35
N ARG A 104 17.33 20.13 12.15
CA ARG A 104 18.49 20.91 12.61
C ARG A 104 19.48 21.23 11.50
N HIS A 105 19.75 20.27 10.62
CA HIS A 105 20.80 20.36 9.61
C HIS A 105 20.28 20.59 8.20
N GLY A 106 18.97 20.64 8.00
CA GLY A 106 18.39 20.88 6.69
C GLY A 106 18.36 19.67 5.76
N PHE A 107 18.63 18.45 6.26
CA PHE A 107 18.61 17.25 5.42
C PHE A 107 17.22 17.01 4.82
N LEU A 108 17.19 16.74 3.52
CA LEU A 108 16.04 16.39 2.71
C LEU A 108 16.09 14.94 2.24
N THR A 109 17.28 14.34 2.17
CA THR A 109 17.46 12.94 1.72
C THR A 109 18.20 12.08 2.75
N GLN A 110 17.99 10.77 2.67
CA GLN A 110 18.78 9.79 3.43
C GLN A 110 20.28 9.83 3.08
N ALA A 111 20.61 10.17 1.82
CA ALA A 111 21.99 10.29 1.36
C ALA A 111 22.72 11.45 2.05
N GLU A 112 22.07 12.61 2.20
CA GLU A 112 22.61 13.76 2.93
C GLU A 112 22.84 13.42 4.40
N PHE A 113 21.86 12.78 5.04
CA PHE A 113 21.99 12.34 6.44
C PHE A 113 23.19 11.40 6.63
N LEU A 114 23.29 10.35 5.81
CA LEU A 114 24.36 9.35 5.93
C LEU A 114 25.74 9.92 5.59
N THR A 115 25.82 10.82 4.61
CA THR A 115 27.08 11.49 4.26
C THR A 115 27.54 12.44 5.37
N ALA A 116 26.61 13.09 6.07
CA ALA A 116 26.93 13.90 7.23
C ALA A 116 27.45 13.07 8.42
N CYS A 117 26.94 11.85 8.59
CA CYS A 117 27.44 10.91 9.60
C CYS A 117 28.80 10.28 9.19
N TYR A 118 29.01 10.04 7.90
CA TYR A 118 30.18 9.35 7.36
C TYR A 118 30.78 10.11 6.17
N PRO A 119 31.52 11.22 6.43
CA PRO A 119 32.05 12.06 5.37
C PRO A 119 33.10 11.30 4.53
N THR A 120 32.93 11.34 3.20
CA THR A 120 33.85 10.72 2.23
C THR A 120 34.37 11.78 1.26
N ARG A 121 35.60 11.58 0.73
CA ARG A 121 36.17 12.48 -0.27
C ARG A 121 35.26 12.54 -1.51
N GLY A 122 34.92 13.75 -1.94
CA GLY A 122 34.11 13.97 -3.14
C GLY A 122 32.64 13.53 -3.05
N ASN A 123 32.10 13.27 -1.85
CA ASN A 123 30.72 12.82 -1.65
C ASN A 123 30.35 11.53 -2.44
N LEU A 124 31.31 10.62 -2.60
CA LEU A 124 31.11 9.35 -3.30
C LEU A 124 30.03 8.49 -2.62
N LEU A 125 29.95 8.53 -1.28
CA LEU A 125 28.93 7.83 -0.52
C LEU A 125 27.52 8.36 -0.84
N GLY A 126 27.33 9.68 -0.86
CA GLY A 126 26.03 10.28 -1.19
C GLY A 126 25.60 9.95 -2.62
N LEU A 127 26.53 9.98 -3.59
CA LEU A 127 26.26 9.55 -4.96
C LEU A 127 25.84 8.08 -5.04
N PHE A 128 26.57 7.20 -4.36
CA PHE A 128 26.26 5.78 -4.30
C PHE A 128 24.87 5.53 -3.71
N ILE A 129 24.57 6.11 -2.54
CA ILE A 129 23.26 5.97 -1.89
C ILE A 129 22.15 6.52 -2.80
N GLY A 130 22.37 7.66 -3.45
CA GLY A 130 21.41 8.27 -4.37
C GLY A 130 21.09 7.35 -5.55
N ILE A 131 22.12 6.83 -6.23
CA ILE A 131 21.96 5.91 -7.37
C ILE A 131 21.21 4.65 -6.93
N VAL A 132 21.66 4.01 -5.85
CA VAL A 132 21.03 2.79 -5.33
C VAL A 132 19.57 3.06 -4.96
N SER A 133 19.27 4.20 -4.32
CA SER A 133 17.89 4.58 -3.95
C SER A 133 17.00 4.73 -5.19
N VAL A 134 17.47 5.42 -6.23
CA VAL A 134 16.71 5.62 -7.47
C VAL A 134 16.49 4.29 -8.19
N LEU A 135 17.54 3.48 -8.33
CA LEU A 135 17.45 2.18 -9.00
C LEU A 135 16.53 1.22 -8.25
N ALA A 136 16.57 1.22 -6.91
CA ALA A 136 15.67 0.40 -6.08
C ALA A 136 14.19 0.80 -6.22
N MET A 137 13.90 2.06 -6.50
CA MET A 137 12.52 2.54 -6.71
C MET A 137 11.92 2.09 -8.04
N ILE A 138 12.72 1.80 -9.06
CA ILE A 138 12.21 1.35 -10.38
C ILE A 138 11.37 0.06 -10.28
N PRO A 139 11.90 -1.06 -9.77
CA PRO A 139 11.11 -2.29 -9.65
C PRO A 139 9.94 -2.11 -8.68
N TYR A 140 10.13 -1.34 -7.60
CA TYR A 140 9.07 -1.05 -6.64
C TYR A 140 7.88 -0.35 -7.30
N LEU A 141 8.11 0.76 -8.01
CA LEU A 141 7.06 1.49 -8.73
C LEU A 141 6.43 0.64 -9.83
N THR A 142 7.21 -0.22 -10.50
CA THR A 142 6.70 -1.10 -11.55
C THR A 142 5.64 -2.05 -11.01
N ILE A 143 5.88 -2.68 -9.85
CA ILE A 143 4.91 -3.58 -9.21
C ILE A 143 3.63 -2.83 -8.82
N GLN A 144 3.76 -1.60 -8.33
CA GLN A 144 2.62 -0.78 -7.89
C GLN A 144 1.75 -0.35 -9.07
N ILE A 145 2.36 0.08 -10.17
CA ILE A 145 1.67 0.44 -11.42
C ILE A 145 0.98 -0.79 -12.02
N ALA A 146 1.67 -1.94 -12.05
CA ALA A 146 1.08 -3.19 -12.52
C ALA A 146 -0.11 -3.63 -11.64
N GLY A 147 0.01 -3.52 -10.31
CA GLY A 147 -1.09 -3.81 -9.39
C GLY A 147 -2.33 -2.95 -9.66
N ALA A 148 -2.15 -1.66 -9.92
CA ALA A 148 -3.25 -0.77 -10.30
C ALA A 148 -3.88 -1.18 -11.65
N GLY A 149 -3.06 -1.50 -12.65
CA GLY A 149 -3.52 -2.00 -13.96
C GLY A 149 -4.36 -3.27 -13.86
N MET A 150 -3.89 -4.26 -13.09
CA MET A 150 -4.61 -5.51 -12.85
C MET A 150 -5.94 -5.27 -12.14
N LEU A 151 -5.98 -4.38 -11.14
CA LEU A 151 -7.21 -4.01 -10.44
C LEU A 151 -8.22 -3.35 -11.38
N PHE A 152 -7.80 -2.46 -12.27
CA PHE A 152 -8.71 -1.83 -13.22
C PHE A 152 -9.27 -2.82 -14.24
N GLU A 153 -8.41 -3.69 -14.78
CA GLU A 153 -8.84 -4.72 -15.72
C GLU A 153 -9.85 -5.68 -15.07
N ALA A 154 -9.57 -6.13 -13.84
CA ALA A 154 -10.46 -7.00 -13.09
C ALA A 154 -11.79 -6.30 -12.74
N ALA A 155 -11.75 -5.07 -12.21
CA ALA A 155 -12.94 -4.34 -11.80
C ALA A 155 -13.85 -4.04 -13.01
N THR A 156 -13.28 -3.61 -14.12
CA THR A 156 -14.04 -3.25 -15.32
C THR A 156 -14.40 -4.43 -16.21
N SER A 157 -14.16 -5.67 -15.73
CA SER A 157 -14.41 -6.91 -16.49
C SER A 157 -13.73 -6.88 -17.88
N GLY A 158 -12.51 -6.35 -17.95
CA GLY A 158 -11.72 -6.23 -19.18
C GLY A 158 -12.06 -5.02 -20.07
N THR A 159 -13.01 -4.16 -19.69
CA THR A 159 -13.35 -2.96 -20.49
C THR A 159 -12.19 -1.97 -20.56
N ILE A 160 -11.46 -1.79 -19.45
CA ILE A 160 -10.19 -1.08 -19.42
C ILE A 160 -9.07 -2.13 -19.45
N PRO A 161 -8.29 -2.23 -20.54
CA PRO A 161 -7.19 -3.18 -20.60
C PRO A 161 -6.07 -2.78 -19.64
N PHE A 162 -5.30 -3.75 -19.18
CA PHE A 162 -4.18 -3.59 -18.24
C PHE A 162 -3.28 -2.37 -18.53
N TRP A 163 -2.84 -2.20 -19.79
CA TRP A 163 -1.91 -1.14 -20.17
C TRP A 163 -2.54 0.25 -19.99
N LEU A 164 -3.83 0.39 -20.30
CA LEU A 164 -4.55 1.66 -20.19
C LEU A 164 -4.82 1.98 -18.72
N GLY A 165 -5.24 0.98 -17.94
CA GLY A 165 -5.41 1.14 -16.50
C GLY A 165 -4.12 1.57 -15.80
N SER A 166 -3.01 0.90 -16.14
CA SER A 166 -1.66 1.23 -15.65
C SER A 166 -1.26 2.67 -16.00
N LEU A 167 -1.48 3.06 -17.26
CA LEU A 167 -1.16 4.41 -17.75
C LEU A 167 -2.00 5.49 -17.05
N LEU A 168 -3.30 5.26 -16.85
CA LEU A 168 -4.20 6.19 -16.18
C LEU A 168 -3.82 6.39 -14.71
N ALA A 169 -3.58 5.30 -13.95
CA ALA A 169 -3.11 5.40 -12.57
C ALA A 169 -1.79 6.16 -12.48
N CYS A 170 -0.80 5.77 -13.30
CA CYS A 170 0.51 6.41 -13.32
C CYS A 170 0.39 7.91 -13.67
N GLY A 171 -0.39 8.25 -14.70
CA GLY A 171 -0.59 9.62 -15.14
C GLY A 171 -1.25 10.50 -14.08
N VAL A 172 -2.30 10.00 -13.41
CA VAL A 172 -2.97 10.72 -12.31
C VAL A 172 -2.00 10.99 -11.17
N VAL A 173 -1.26 9.95 -10.73
CA VAL A 173 -0.27 10.07 -9.65
C VAL A 173 0.83 11.06 -10.03
N ALA A 174 1.42 10.90 -11.21
CA ALA A 174 2.47 11.79 -11.69
C ALA A 174 1.99 13.25 -11.75
N ALA A 175 0.76 13.50 -12.22
CA ALA A 175 0.20 14.83 -12.35
C ALA A 175 0.06 15.54 -10.99
N TYR A 176 -0.55 14.89 -10.00
CA TYR A 176 -0.74 15.55 -8.69
C TYR A 176 0.55 15.61 -7.88
N VAL A 177 1.44 14.61 -7.99
CA VAL A 177 2.75 14.63 -7.31
C VAL A 177 3.60 15.77 -7.85
N TYR A 178 3.69 15.90 -9.17
CA TYR A 178 4.43 16.97 -9.82
C TYR A 178 3.89 18.36 -9.44
N ALA A 179 2.56 18.51 -9.34
CA ALA A 179 1.95 19.79 -9.02
C ALA A 179 2.07 20.18 -7.53
N SER A 180 1.97 19.22 -6.62
CA SER A 180 1.68 19.49 -5.20
C SER A 180 2.70 18.93 -4.20
N GLY A 181 3.66 18.11 -4.65
CA GLY A 181 4.69 17.51 -3.81
C GLY A 181 4.12 16.70 -2.64
N LEU A 182 4.83 16.72 -1.51
CA LEU A 182 4.48 15.91 -0.33
C LEU A 182 3.10 16.23 0.27
N GLN A 183 2.61 17.47 0.17
CA GLN A 183 1.25 17.79 0.64
C GLN A 183 0.18 17.13 -0.24
N GLY A 184 0.39 17.11 -1.56
CA GLY A 184 -0.47 16.38 -2.49
C GLY A 184 -0.57 14.92 -2.10
N ILE A 185 0.59 14.29 -1.93
CA ILE A 185 0.72 12.91 -1.45
C ILE A 185 0.00 12.72 -0.11
N GLY A 186 0.19 13.63 0.84
CA GLY A 186 -0.42 13.52 2.16
C GLY A 186 -1.95 13.52 2.12
N TRP A 187 -2.55 14.46 1.39
CA TRP A 187 -4.01 14.54 1.31
C TRP A 187 -4.63 13.41 0.50
N THR A 188 -3.99 12.98 -0.59
CA THR A 188 -4.44 11.79 -1.34
C THR A 188 -4.35 10.53 -0.48
N ASN A 189 -3.23 10.34 0.22
CA ASN A 189 -3.01 9.18 1.08
C ASN A 189 -3.99 9.14 2.25
N LEU A 190 -4.34 10.29 2.84
CA LEU A 190 -5.37 10.38 3.88
C LEU A 190 -6.74 9.92 3.33
N LEU A 191 -7.17 10.47 2.20
CA LEU A 191 -8.46 10.09 1.60
C LEU A 191 -8.49 8.59 1.25
N GLN A 192 -7.47 8.13 0.53
CA GLN A 192 -7.38 6.75 0.04
C GLN A 192 -7.23 5.76 1.20
N GLY A 193 -6.41 6.09 2.20
CA GLY A 193 -6.20 5.24 3.36
C GLY A 193 -7.47 5.09 4.22
N VAL A 194 -8.21 6.18 4.45
CA VAL A 194 -9.51 6.10 5.14
C VAL A 194 -10.49 5.23 4.36
N MET A 195 -10.58 5.42 3.04
CA MET A 195 -11.42 4.60 2.18
C MET A 195 -11.02 3.11 2.23
N MET A 196 -9.71 2.81 2.16
CA MET A 196 -9.18 1.45 2.26
C MET A 196 -9.55 0.77 3.57
N VAL A 197 -9.42 1.47 4.71
CA VAL A 197 -9.81 0.93 6.02
C VAL A 197 -11.30 0.65 6.06
N VAL A 198 -12.14 1.59 5.63
CA VAL A 198 -13.60 1.43 5.62
C VAL A 198 -14.01 0.24 4.74
N VAL A 199 -13.49 0.17 3.50
CA VAL A 199 -13.82 -0.90 2.56
C VAL A 199 -13.34 -2.26 3.07
N ALA A 200 -12.12 -2.34 3.62
CA ALA A 200 -11.58 -3.60 4.13
C ALA A 200 -12.41 -4.15 5.30
N TRP A 201 -12.75 -3.30 6.28
CA TRP A 201 -13.58 -3.69 7.42
C TRP A 201 -15.01 -4.03 7.00
N PHE A 202 -15.61 -3.20 6.14
CA PHE A 202 -16.94 -3.46 5.62
C PHE A 202 -17.00 -4.80 4.89
N LEU A 203 -16.10 -5.04 3.93
CA LEU A 203 -16.08 -6.27 3.15
C LEU A 203 -15.81 -7.49 4.04
N GLY A 204 -14.84 -7.40 4.96
CA GLY A 204 -14.51 -8.51 5.85
C GLY A 204 -15.66 -8.90 6.79
N LEU A 205 -16.38 -7.92 7.34
CA LEU A 205 -17.53 -8.20 8.22
C LEU A 205 -18.77 -8.62 7.44
N ALA A 206 -19.09 -7.93 6.34
CA ALA A 206 -20.28 -8.21 5.54
C ALA A 206 -20.20 -9.59 4.86
N THR A 207 -19.03 -10.00 4.37
CA THR A 207 -18.86 -11.33 3.78
C THR A 207 -18.96 -12.44 4.83
N ALA A 208 -18.36 -12.24 6.01
CA ALA A 208 -18.47 -13.20 7.11
C ALA A 208 -19.93 -13.35 7.59
N ASP A 209 -20.68 -12.25 7.67
CA ASP A 209 -22.10 -12.26 8.02
C ASP A 209 -22.96 -12.94 6.95
N GLN A 210 -22.81 -12.53 5.68
CA GLN A 210 -23.64 -13.01 4.58
C GLN A 210 -23.45 -14.50 4.27
N PHE A 211 -22.23 -15.02 4.33
CA PHE A 211 -21.95 -16.41 3.93
C PHE A 211 -21.92 -17.39 5.10
N PHE A 212 -21.61 -16.93 6.31
CA PHE A 212 -21.39 -17.82 7.46
C PHE A 212 -22.23 -17.45 8.69
N GLY A 213 -22.98 -16.35 8.68
CA GLY A 213 -23.71 -15.87 9.85
C GLY A 213 -22.82 -15.19 10.90
N GLY A 214 -21.61 -14.79 10.51
CA GLY A 214 -20.69 -13.99 11.32
C GLY A 214 -19.28 -14.57 11.41
N VAL A 215 -18.33 -13.74 11.87
CA VAL A 215 -16.90 -14.10 11.95
C VAL A 215 -16.67 -15.35 12.81
N GLY A 216 -17.36 -15.46 13.95
CA GLY A 216 -17.18 -16.60 14.85
C GLY A 216 -17.70 -17.92 14.31
N GLU A 217 -18.72 -17.91 13.44
CA GLU A 217 -19.21 -19.13 12.77
C GLU A 217 -18.32 -19.47 11.58
N MET A 218 -17.84 -18.47 10.82
CA MET A 218 -16.85 -18.66 9.76
C MET A 218 -15.63 -19.42 10.26
N PHE A 219 -15.04 -19.02 11.40
CA PHE A 219 -13.90 -19.73 11.98
C PHE A 219 -14.25 -21.13 12.50
N ARG A 220 -15.48 -21.36 12.99
CA ARG A 220 -15.94 -22.69 13.38
C ARG A 220 -16.08 -23.62 12.17
N GLU A 221 -16.53 -23.10 11.04
CA GLU A 221 -16.62 -23.87 9.80
C GLU A 221 -15.23 -24.19 9.24
N ILE A 222 -14.30 -23.23 9.24
CA ILE A 222 -12.90 -23.48 8.87
C ILE A 222 -12.30 -24.57 9.77
N GLN A 223 -12.59 -24.56 11.07
CA GLN A 223 -12.12 -25.60 11.99
C GLN A 223 -12.67 -27.00 11.67
N ARG A 224 -13.88 -27.10 11.10
CA ARG A 224 -14.49 -28.37 10.71
C ARG A 224 -13.98 -28.88 9.37
N GLU A 225 -13.90 -28.00 8.37
CA GLU A 225 -13.60 -28.39 6.99
C GLU A 225 -12.10 -28.35 6.64
N ALA A 226 -11.34 -27.42 7.23
CA ALA A 226 -9.94 -27.18 6.91
C ALA A 226 -9.13 -26.74 8.14
N PRO A 227 -9.06 -27.55 9.22
CA PRO A 227 -8.38 -27.19 10.46
C PRO A 227 -6.91 -26.81 10.27
N GLU A 228 -6.25 -27.35 9.24
CA GLU A 228 -4.87 -27.02 8.89
C GLU A 228 -4.67 -25.52 8.57
N TYR A 229 -5.71 -24.82 8.09
CA TYR A 229 -5.66 -23.36 7.84
C TYR A 229 -5.59 -22.53 9.12
N LEU A 230 -5.85 -23.12 10.29
CA LEU A 230 -5.77 -22.43 11.59
C LEU A 230 -4.46 -22.74 12.32
N THR A 231 -3.59 -23.55 11.73
CA THR A 231 -2.34 -24.00 12.36
C THR A 231 -1.13 -23.40 11.66
N MET A 232 -0.07 -23.14 12.43
CA MET A 232 1.22 -22.79 11.83
C MET A 232 1.87 -24.05 11.25
N PRO A 233 2.48 -23.97 10.06
CA PRO A 233 3.24 -25.05 9.46
C PRO A 233 4.35 -25.44 10.43
N GLY A 234 4.33 -26.69 10.87
CA GLY A 234 5.45 -27.27 11.59
C GLY A 234 6.71 -27.32 10.70
N PRO A 235 7.85 -27.75 11.25
CA PRO A 235 9.12 -27.78 10.52
C PRO A 235 9.06 -28.49 9.15
N ALA A 236 8.24 -29.53 9.02
CA ALA A 236 8.11 -30.35 7.81
C ALA A 236 7.41 -29.67 6.61
N ALA A 237 6.72 -28.54 6.81
CA ALA A 237 5.98 -27.86 5.74
C ALA A 237 6.86 -26.89 4.91
N TRP A 238 8.12 -26.70 5.30
CA TRP A 238 9.09 -25.89 4.56
C TRP A 238 9.83 -26.66 3.45
N ASP A 239 9.63 -27.99 3.37
CA ASP A 239 10.29 -28.89 2.41
C ASP A 239 9.65 -28.90 1.00
N GLY A 240 8.91 -27.84 0.65
CA GLY A 240 8.34 -27.69 -0.70
C GLY A 240 7.10 -28.52 -0.99
N ALA A 241 6.51 -29.19 0.00
CA ALA A 241 5.22 -29.85 -0.16
C ALA A 241 4.13 -28.79 -0.47
N PRO A 242 3.31 -28.98 -1.53
CA PRO A 242 2.20 -28.08 -1.78
C PRO A 242 1.30 -28.05 -0.54
N SER A 243 0.92 -26.84 -0.11
CA SER A 243 -0.10 -26.71 0.94
C SER A 243 -1.35 -27.45 0.46
N PRO A 244 -2.05 -28.19 1.35
CA PRO A 244 -3.32 -28.81 0.99
C PRO A 244 -4.22 -27.72 0.40
N ARG A 245 -4.49 -27.81 -0.90
CA ARG A 245 -5.52 -26.99 -1.51
C ARG A 245 -6.85 -27.64 -1.14
N PRO A 246 -7.72 -26.97 -0.40
CA PRO A 246 -9.03 -27.52 -0.09
C PRO A 246 -9.76 -27.82 -1.40
N SER A 247 -10.26 -29.03 -1.54
CA SER A 247 -11.29 -29.34 -2.52
C SER A 247 -12.60 -28.82 -1.95
N TRP A 248 -12.86 -27.52 -2.10
CA TRP A 248 -14.10 -26.91 -1.63
C TRP A 248 -15.28 -27.59 -2.34
N SER A 249 -16.12 -28.30 -1.60
CA SER A 249 -17.45 -28.75 -2.07
C SER A 249 -18.54 -27.74 -1.73
N ALA A 250 -18.18 -26.46 -1.62
CA ALA A 250 -19.04 -25.44 -1.03
C ALA A 250 -20.12 -24.94 -2.03
N PRO A 251 -21.35 -24.65 -1.58
CA PRO A 251 -22.48 -24.25 -2.44
C PRO A 251 -22.28 -22.98 -3.28
N TRP A 252 -21.32 -22.12 -2.94
CA TRP A 252 -21.03 -20.87 -3.66
C TRP A 252 -20.10 -21.05 -4.88
N ALA A 253 -19.54 -22.25 -5.06
CA ALA A 253 -18.70 -22.58 -6.20
C ALA A 253 -19.48 -23.07 -7.44
N ALA A 254 -20.83 -23.00 -7.40
CA ALA A 254 -21.75 -23.35 -8.48
C ALA A 254 -22.41 -22.09 -9.08
#